data_AF-A0A6I3FNS7-F1
#
_entry.id   AF-A0A6I3FNS7-F1
#
_cell.length_a   1.000
_cell.length_b   1.000
_cell.length_c   1.000
_cell.angle_alpha   90.00
_cell.angle_beta   90.00
_cell.angle_gamma   90.00
#
_symmetry.space_group_name_H-M   'P 1'
#
loop_
_entity.id
_entity.type
_entity.pdbx_description
1 polymer ?
#
loop_
_entity_poly.entity_id
_entity_poly.type
_entity_poly.pdbx_seq_one_letter_code
_entity_poly.pdbx_strand_id
1 'polypeptide(L)'
;MAKLTATCNAKLTTNARKPLNQTCSTELSIDAHATPTSTGATAAGKVLGRAPLIHKRIDCCTFITLQQNTYANCVHSLVALDIKPSQIFLDHLIKIWDEGDAVLPIDQRLPKSAKQKLFKDLGASWIITNDGEKVKLDTGFQTETDDALVIATSGTTGLPKGVVHTHKSIHASVTAAGSRLSCNSNDHWFACLPLAHVGGLSVLLRARQYQSGLTIVDGVDQSLLENAINTGANLTSLVPTALQKLDVSNFRAVLVGGSSIVDKLPANAITTYGLTETMGGIAYDGKALDGVETRISDTGEIEIRGE
;
A
#
# COMPACT_ATOMS: atom_id res chain seq x y z
N MET A 1 41.47 -22.09 -13.32
CA MET A 1 42.05 -22.08 -14.68
C MET A 1 40.99 -22.55 -15.67
N ALA A 2 41.05 -22.02 -16.89
CA ALA A 2 40.23 -22.28 -18.09
C ALA A 2 39.10 -21.27 -18.38
N LYS A 3 39.44 -20.32 -19.26
CA LYS A 3 38.56 -19.49 -20.09
C LYS A 3 37.80 -20.37 -21.09
N LEU A 4 36.60 -19.96 -21.48
CA LEU A 4 36.12 -20.12 -22.86
C LEU A 4 35.10 -19.05 -23.21
N THR A 5 35.51 -18.23 -24.17
CA THR A 5 34.77 -17.21 -24.91
C THR A 5 33.92 -17.89 -25.99
N ALA A 6 32.69 -17.44 -26.25
CA ALA A 6 32.06 -17.58 -27.57
C ALA A 6 30.88 -16.61 -27.75
N THR A 7 31.09 -15.69 -28.70
CA THR A 7 30.12 -14.79 -29.33
C THR A 7 29.19 -15.60 -30.25
N CYS A 8 27.90 -15.25 -30.37
CA CYS A 8 27.17 -15.48 -31.63
C CYS A 8 25.94 -14.58 -31.78
N ASN A 9 25.88 -13.89 -32.93
CA ASN A 9 24.77 -13.10 -33.45
C ASN A 9 23.55 -13.99 -33.76
N ALA A 10 22.33 -13.48 -33.58
CA ALA A 10 21.16 -14.02 -34.26
C ALA A 10 20.21 -12.91 -34.74
N LYS A 11 19.93 -12.98 -36.04
CA LYS A 11 19.07 -12.10 -36.83
C LYS A 11 17.58 -12.33 -36.51
N LEU A 12 16.82 -11.26 -36.63
CA LEU A 12 15.35 -11.22 -36.70
C LEU A 12 14.83 -11.93 -37.96
N THR A 13 13.85 -12.83 -37.82
CA THR A 13 12.83 -13.12 -38.85
C THR A 13 11.51 -13.55 -38.21
N THR A 14 10.42 -13.15 -38.86
CA THR A 14 9.03 -13.07 -38.42
C THR A 14 8.15 -14.30 -38.72
N ASN A 15 7.09 -14.46 -37.92
CA ASN A 15 5.75 -15.04 -38.19
C ASN A 15 5.57 -16.55 -38.48
N ALA A 16 4.80 -17.26 -37.62
CA ALA A 16 3.44 -17.77 -37.93
C ALA A 16 2.88 -18.80 -36.90
N ARG A 17 1.63 -18.54 -36.44
CA ARG A 17 0.48 -19.39 -35.98
C ARG A 17 0.67 -20.79 -35.30
N LYS A 18 0.04 -20.90 -34.10
CA LYS A 18 -0.48 -22.00 -33.24
C LYS A 18 -1.04 -23.29 -33.93
N PRO A 19 -1.39 -24.44 -33.24
CA PRO A 19 -1.80 -24.59 -31.81
C PRO A 19 -1.43 -25.90 -31.00
N LEU A 20 -1.62 -25.79 -29.66
CA LEU A 20 -2.13 -26.74 -28.61
C LEU A 20 -1.47 -28.11 -28.28
N ASN A 21 -1.46 -28.34 -26.95
CA ASN A 21 -1.30 -29.57 -26.14
C ASN A 21 0.11 -30.08 -25.85
N GLN A 22 0.55 -29.91 -24.59
CA GLN A 22 0.97 -31.02 -23.71
C GLN A 22 1.35 -30.51 -22.30
N THR A 23 0.77 -31.16 -21.30
CA THR A 23 1.15 -31.14 -19.88
C THR A 23 2.47 -31.87 -19.67
N CYS A 24 3.43 -31.28 -18.94
CA CYS A 24 4.35 -32.06 -18.12
C CYS A 24 4.97 -31.19 -17.01
N SER A 25 4.75 -31.62 -15.78
CA SER A 25 5.39 -31.23 -14.54
C SER A 25 6.90 -31.53 -14.54
N THR A 26 7.72 -30.61 -14.02
CA THR A 26 8.83 -30.91 -13.08
C THR A 26 9.49 -29.62 -12.60
N GLU A 27 9.72 -29.55 -11.30
CA GLU A 27 10.51 -28.55 -10.58
C GLU A 27 11.93 -28.45 -11.15
N LEU A 28 12.48 -27.23 -11.21
CA LEU A 28 13.92 -26.99 -11.18
C LEU A 28 14.21 -25.57 -10.69
N SER A 29 14.98 -25.53 -9.60
CA SER A 29 15.57 -24.38 -8.95
C SER A 29 16.49 -23.59 -9.87
N ILE A 30 16.40 -22.26 -9.84
CA ILE A 30 17.30 -21.35 -10.57
C ILE A 30 17.78 -20.25 -9.61
N ASP A 31 19.08 -20.22 -9.36
CA ASP A 31 19.81 -19.03 -8.89
C ASP A 31 19.93 -18.05 -10.06
N ALA A 32 19.41 -16.83 -9.91
CA ALA A 32 19.46 -15.79 -10.92
C ALA A 32 20.23 -14.55 -10.43
N HIS A 33 21.27 -14.15 -11.18
CA HIS A 33 21.89 -12.83 -11.09
C HIS A 33 21.34 -11.95 -12.22
N ALA A 34 20.76 -10.80 -11.86
CA ALA A 34 20.18 -9.83 -12.79
C ALA A 34 21.18 -8.71 -13.12
N THR A 35 21.19 -8.24 -14.37
CA THR A 35 21.80 -6.95 -14.77
C THR A 35 20.79 -6.16 -15.61
N PRO A 36 20.61 -4.84 -15.40
CA PRO A 36 19.51 -4.07 -15.97
C PRO A 36 19.88 -3.42 -17.31
N THR A 37 18.88 -3.22 -18.17
CA THR A 37 18.97 -2.27 -19.30
C THR A 37 17.79 -1.30 -19.34
N SER A 38 18.15 -0.09 -19.74
CA SER A 38 17.46 1.19 -19.68
C SER A 38 16.61 1.50 -20.91
N THR A 39 15.63 2.40 -20.75
CA THR A 39 15.12 3.47 -21.65
C THR A 39 13.71 3.84 -21.18
N GLY A 40 13.20 5.07 -21.21
CA GLY A 40 13.66 6.40 -21.62
C GLY A 40 12.59 7.40 -21.17
N ALA A 41 12.98 8.63 -20.87
CA ALA A 41 12.13 9.67 -20.28
C ALA A 41 11.28 10.42 -21.33
N THR A 42 10.06 10.82 -20.94
CA THR A 42 9.43 12.09 -21.36
C THR A 42 8.53 12.62 -20.24
N ALA A 43 8.58 13.93 -20.02
CA ALA A 43 8.00 14.65 -18.89
C ALA A 43 6.56 15.11 -19.13
N ALA A 44 5.70 14.87 -18.16
CA ALA A 44 4.53 15.66 -17.72
C ALA A 44 3.95 14.91 -16.52
N GLY A 45 3.59 15.61 -15.43
CA GLY A 45 3.03 15.01 -14.21
C GLY A 45 1.92 14.02 -14.54
N LYS A 46 2.22 12.73 -14.43
CA LYS A 46 1.35 11.63 -14.81
C LYS A 46 1.08 10.82 -13.55
N VAL A 47 -0.14 10.89 -13.05
CA VAL A 47 -0.73 9.84 -12.22
C VAL A 47 -0.62 8.57 -13.07
N LEU A 48 0.30 7.69 -12.72
CA LEU A 48 0.55 6.44 -13.42
C LEU A 48 0.16 5.31 -12.48
N GLY A 49 -0.98 4.69 -12.79
CA GLY A 49 -1.46 3.47 -12.16
C GLY A 49 -2.73 3.69 -11.35
N ARG A 50 -3.88 3.32 -11.93
CA ARG A 50 -5.04 2.87 -11.15
C ARG A 50 -4.79 1.42 -10.76
N ALA A 51 -5.19 1.01 -9.56
CA ALA A 51 -5.41 -0.42 -9.30
C ALA A 51 -6.42 -0.96 -10.34
N PRO A 52 -6.25 -2.16 -10.88
CA PRO A 52 -7.07 -2.67 -11.98
C PRO A 52 -8.56 -2.74 -11.59
N LEU A 53 -9.42 -2.11 -12.40
CA LEU A 53 -10.87 -2.21 -12.27
C LEU A 53 -11.35 -3.49 -12.96
N ILE A 54 -11.84 -4.47 -12.19
CA ILE A 54 -12.55 -5.63 -12.73
C ILE A 54 -14.04 -5.30 -12.79
N HIS A 55 -14.57 -5.07 -14.01
CA HIS A 55 -16.00 -4.90 -14.23
C HIS A 55 -16.75 -6.24 -14.17
N LYS A 56 -17.76 -6.33 -13.29
CA LYS A 56 -18.95 -7.16 -13.52
C LYS A 56 -20.16 -6.22 -13.53
N ARG A 57 -20.83 -6.14 -14.69
CA ARG A 57 -22.16 -5.51 -14.80
C ARG A 57 -23.14 -6.29 -13.93
N ILE A 58 -23.80 -5.61 -13.01
CA ILE A 58 -25.09 -6.03 -12.47
C ILE A 58 -26.02 -4.83 -12.65
N ASP A 59 -26.92 -4.95 -13.61
CA ASP A 59 -28.05 -4.05 -13.77
C ASP A 59 -29.05 -4.33 -12.65
N CYS A 60 -29.39 -3.30 -11.87
CA CYS A 60 -30.62 -3.31 -11.08
C CYS A 60 -31.16 -1.89 -10.97
N CYS A 61 -31.89 -1.45 -12.00
CA CYS A 61 -32.93 -0.46 -11.81
C CYS A 61 -34.05 -1.12 -10.98
N THR A 62 -34.56 -0.48 -9.92
CA THR A 62 -35.87 0.22 -9.90
C THR A 62 -36.18 0.74 -8.48
N PHE A 63 -36.69 1.99 -8.39
CA PHE A 63 -37.26 2.69 -7.22
C PHE A 63 -36.24 3.08 -6.12
N ILE A 64 -35.89 4.36 -5.89
CA ILE A 64 -36.76 5.49 -5.54
C ILE A 64 -36.32 6.77 -6.27
N THR A 65 -37.22 7.30 -7.08
CA THR A 65 -37.17 8.66 -7.62
C THR A 65 -37.62 9.62 -6.53
N LEU A 66 -36.73 10.50 -6.05
CA LEU A 66 -36.97 11.82 -5.43
C LEU A 66 -35.72 12.27 -4.62
N GLN A 67 -34.58 12.53 -5.27
CA GLN A 67 -33.47 13.41 -4.80
C GLN A 67 -32.35 13.55 -5.88
N GLN A 68 -32.68 13.50 -7.17
CA GLN A 68 -31.66 13.56 -8.24
C GLN A 68 -31.13 14.98 -8.55
N ASN A 69 -31.38 15.98 -7.69
CA ASN A 69 -31.03 17.37 -7.99
C ASN A 69 -30.21 18.12 -6.93
N THR A 70 -29.55 17.40 -6.01
CA THR A 70 -28.62 18.01 -5.03
C THR A 70 -27.22 17.37 -4.96
N TYR A 71 -26.96 16.28 -5.69
CA TYR A 71 -25.65 15.60 -5.68
C TYR A 71 -24.83 15.81 -6.97
N ALA A 72 -25.28 16.68 -7.87
CA ALA A 72 -24.65 16.88 -9.18
C ALA A 72 -23.37 17.75 -9.14
N ASN A 73 -22.81 18.06 -7.97
CA ASN A 73 -21.59 18.87 -7.82
C ASN A 73 -20.85 18.61 -6.48
N CYS A 74 -20.76 17.37 -5.98
CA CYS A 74 -19.78 17.10 -4.92
C CYS A 74 -18.38 17.17 -5.52
N VAL A 75 -17.68 18.27 -5.24
CA VAL A 75 -16.28 18.45 -5.61
C VAL A 75 -15.43 17.72 -4.58
N HIS A 76 -15.00 16.50 -4.91
CA HIS A 76 -14.07 15.74 -4.06
C HIS A 76 -12.68 16.35 -4.16
N SER A 77 -12.09 16.64 -3.01
CA SER A 77 -10.80 17.27 -2.85
C SER A 77 -9.77 16.29 -2.33
N LEU A 78 -8.51 16.51 -2.69
CA LEU A 78 -7.38 15.88 -2.02
C LEU A 78 -6.97 16.71 -0.79
N VAL A 79 -7.05 16.13 0.39
CA VAL A 79 -6.69 16.75 1.67
C VAL A 79 -5.37 16.17 2.17
N ALA A 80 -4.32 16.99 2.24
CA ALA A 80 -3.05 16.63 2.82
C ALA A 80 -3.14 16.60 4.34
N LEU A 81 -2.96 15.43 4.95
CA LEU A 81 -3.00 15.24 6.39
C LEU A 81 -1.59 15.30 6.95
N ASP A 82 -1.17 16.51 7.36
CA ASP A 82 0.15 16.82 7.93
C ASP A 82 0.14 16.73 9.47
N ILE A 83 -0.26 15.55 9.96
CA ILE A 83 -0.40 15.22 11.38
C ILE A 83 0.51 14.03 11.73
N LYS A 84 1.10 14.06 12.93
CA LYS A 84 1.85 12.93 13.51
C LYS A 84 0.95 11.72 13.78
N PRO A 85 1.51 10.50 13.73
CA PRO A 85 0.79 9.29 14.15
C PRO A 85 0.16 9.48 15.54
N SER A 86 -1.16 9.47 15.59
CA SER A 86 -1.95 9.73 16.80
C SER A 86 -3.42 9.38 16.57
N GLN A 87 -4.23 9.36 17.63
CA GLN A 87 -5.68 9.26 17.50
C GLN A 87 -6.27 10.43 16.70
N ILE A 88 -5.70 11.64 16.85
CA ILE A 88 -6.11 12.84 16.10
C ILE A 88 -5.96 12.62 14.59
N PHE A 89 -4.88 11.97 14.14
CA PHE A 89 -4.72 11.60 12.74
C PHE A 89 -5.86 10.69 12.25
N LEU A 90 -6.21 9.67 13.04
CA LEU A 90 -7.30 8.74 12.70
C LEU A 90 -8.65 9.47 12.62
N ASP A 91 -8.94 10.32 13.58
CA ASP A 91 -10.21 11.07 13.64
C ASP A 91 -10.35 11.98 12.42
N HIS A 92 -9.28 12.68 12.02
CA HIS A 92 -9.28 13.50 10.81
C HIS A 92 -9.37 12.67 9.53
N LEU A 93 -8.68 11.52 9.44
CA LEU A 93 -8.79 10.63 8.29
C LEU A 93 -10.24 10.20 8.08
N ILE A 94 -10.94 9.77 9.14
CA ILE A 94 -12.34 9.37 9.07
C ILE A 94 -13.22 10.55 8.67
N LYS A 95 -13.00 11.72 9.28
CA LYS A 95 -13.79 12.92 8.96
C LYS A 95 -13.65 13.33 7.48
N ILE A 96 -12.44 13.26 6.91
CA ILE A 96 -12.20 13.58 5.50
C ILE A 96 -12.97 12.60 4.61
N TRP A 97 -12.94 11.30 4.93
CA TRP A 97 -13.73 10.29 4.21
C TRP A 97 -15.25 10.51 4.34
N ASP A 98 -15.74 10.88 5.51
CA ASP A 98 -17.16 11.19 5.72
C ASP A 98 -17.60 12.45 4.94
N GLU A 99 -16.67 13.37 4.67
CA GLU A 99 -16.86 14.53 3.79
C GLU A 99 -16.78 14.15 2.28
N GLY A 100 -16.41 12.91 1.95
CA GLY A 100 -16.24 12.40 0.58
C GLY A 100 -14.87 12.70 -0.05
N ASP A 101 -13.96 13.32 0.71
CA ASP A 101 -12.65 13.73 0.22
C ASP A 101 -11.61 12.59 0.31
N ALA A 102 -10.55 12.67 -0.50
CA ALA A 102 -9.43 11.75 -0.43
C ALA A 102 -8.34 12.27 0.52
N VAL A 103 -7.63 11.37 1.20
CA VAL A 103 -6.54 11.73 2.12
C VAL A 103 -5.17 11.50 1.48
N LEU A 104 -4.29 12.51 1.55
CA LEU A 104 -2.86 12.41 1.28
C LEU A 104 -2.10 12.47 2.63
N PRO A 105 -1.74 11.34 3.26
CA PRO A 105 -1.01 11.36 4.51
C PRO A 105 0.45 11.79 4.31
N ILE A 106 0.94 12.67 5.18
CA ILE A 106 2.24 13.32 5.01
C ILE A 106 3.26 12.77 6.00
N ASP A 107 4.41 12.38 5.47
CA ASP A 107 5.51 11.87 6.30
C ASP A 107 6.12 13.01 7.12
N GLN A 108 5.98 12.93 8.44
CA GLN A 108 6.41 13.96 9.38
C GLN A 108 7.92 14.16 9.43
N ARG A 109 8.69 13.22 8.88
CA ARG A 109 10.15 13.30 8.80
C ARG A 109 10.63 14.17 7.62
N LEU A 110 9.73 14.51 6.70
CA LEU A 110 10.07 15.36 5.56
C LEU A 110 10.31 16.82 6.01
N PRO A 111 11.34 17.49 5.47
CA PRO A 111 11.51 18.92 5.69
C PRO A 111 10.34 19.69 5.08
N LYS A 112 10.04 20.88 5.63
CA LYS A 112 8.92 21.73 5.20
C LYS A 112 8.88 21.99 3.69
N SER A 113 10.03 22.23 3.07
CA SER A 113 10.15 22.44 1.62
C SER A 113 9.73 21.22 0.80
N ALA A 114 10.08 20.01 1.26
CA ALA A 114 9.68 18.77 0.60
C ALA A 114 8.17 18.52 0.74
N LYS A 115 7.59 18.80 1.92
CA LYS A 115 6.13 18.73 2.13
C LYS A 115 5.39 19.69 1.19
N GLN A 116 5.82 20.96 1.12
CA GLN A 116 5.24 21.96 0.21
C GLN A 116 5.29 21.53 -1.26
N LYS A 117 6.44 20.98 -1.69
CA LYS A 117 6.58 20.44 -3.04
C LYS A 117 5.62 19.28 -3.28
N LEU A 118 5.46 18.39 -2.31
CA LEU A 118 4.55 17.24 -2.40
C LEU A 118 3.09 17.68 -2.54
N PHE A 119 2.64 18.66 -1.75
CA PHE A 119 1.28 19.19 -1.83
C PHE A 119 0.99 19.75 -3.22
N LYS A 120 1.94 20.51 -3.77
CA LYS A 120 1.83 21.11 -5.10
C LYS A 120 1.85 20.06 -6.20
N ASP A 121 2.79 19.12 -6.15
CA ASP A 121 2.99 18.13 -7.22
C ASP A 121 1.84 17.12 -7.29
N LEU A 122 1.24 16.76 -6.15
CA LEU A 122 0.07 15.87 -6.09
C LEU A 122 -1.26 16.62 -6.15
N GLY A 123 -1.23 17.96 -6.11
CA GLY A 123 -2.41 18.82 -6.24
C GLY A 123 -3.39 18.75 -5.08
N ALA A 124 -2.88 18.75 -3.84
CA ALA A 124 -3.71 18.89 -2.66
C ALA A 124 -4.45 20.24 -2.67
N SER A 125 -5.74 20.22 -2.32
CA SER A 125 -6.60 21.40 -2.21
C SER A 125 -6.58 21.99 -0.80
N TRP A 126 -6.32 21.14 0.19
CA TRP A 126 -6.31 21.49 1.60
C TRP A 126 -5.14 20.83 2.33
N ILE A 127 -4.69 21.45 3.41
CA ILE A 127 -3.80 20.85 4.40
C ILE A 127 -4.52 20.86 5.74
N ILE A 128 -4.39 19.78 6.52
CA ILE A 128 -4.68 19.81 7.96
C ILE A 128 -3.36 19.59 8.70
N THR A 129 -2.98 20.55 9.53
CA THR A 129 -1.73 20.52 10.31
C THR A 129 -1.91 19.89 11.69
N ASN A 130 -0.80 19.64 12.40
CA ASN A 130 -0.79 19.00 13.73
C ASN A 130 -1.67 19.67 14.80
N ASP A 131 -1.90 20.97 14.70
CA ASP A 131 -2.78 21.77 15.55
C ASP A 131 -4.26 21.74 15.11
N GLY A 132 -4.57 21.02 14.03
CA GLY A 132 -5.91 20.86 13.47
C GLY A 132 -6.33 22.00 12.54
N GLU A 133 -5.45 22.96 12.22
CA GLU A 133 -5.75 24.04 11.29
C GLU A 133 -5.96 23.48 9.87
N LYS A 134 -7.12 23.79 9.26
CA LYS A 134 -7.42 23.44 7.85
C LYS A 134 -7.11 24.63 6.96
N VAL A 135 -6.04 24.53 6.17
CA VAL A 135 -5.54 25.60 5.29
C VAL A 135 -5.88 25.27 3.84
N LYS A 136 -6.50 26.22 3.13
CA LYS A 136 -6.75 26.09 1.69
C LYS A 136 -5.48 26.39 0.90
N LEU A 137 -5.21 25.60 -0.13
CA LEU A 137 -4.13 25.86 -1.08
C LEU A 137 -4.68 26.48 -2.37
N ASP A 138 -3.82 27.23 -3.06
CA ASP A 138 -4.09 27.74 -4.42
C ASP A 138 -3.99 26.62 -5.48
N THR A 139 -3.48 25.45 -5.07
CA THR A 139 -3.48 24.21 -5.84
C THR A 139 -4.76 23.42 -5.59
N GLY A 140 -5.11 22.50 -6.49
CA GLY A 140 -6.23 21.60 -6.27
C GLY A 140 -6.65 20.91 -7.56
N PHE A 141 -6.33 19.63 -7.68
CA PHE A 141 -7.00 18.78 -8.66
C PHE A 141 -8.20 18.13 -7.97
N GLN A 142 -9.29 17.98 -8.72
CA GLN A 142 -10.43 17.22 -8.24
C GLN A 142 -10.05 15.73 -8.23
N THR A 143 -10.37 15.06 -7.14
CA THR A 143 -10.26 13.60 -7.06
C THR A 143 -11.50 12.96 -7.69
N GLU A 144 -11.39 11.70 -8.08
CA GLU A 144 -12.54 10.96 -8.60
C GLU A 144 -13.48 10.54 -7.45
N THR A 145 -14.74 10.24 -7.78
CA THR A 145 -15.85 10.01 -6.83
C THR A 145 -15.65 8.84 -5.85
N ASP A 146 -14.61 8.03 -6.01
CA ASP A 146 -14.29 6.89 -5.14
C ASP A 146 -12.87 6.92 -4.55
N ASP A 147 -12.08 7.93 -4.87
CA ASP A 147 -10.70 8.06 -4.40
C ASP A 147 -10.72 8.30 -2.88
N ALA A 148 -10.03 7.43 -2.14
CA ALA A 148 -10.02 7.46 -0.67
C ALA A 148 -8.65 7.86 -0.13
N LEU A 149 -7.57 7.36 -0.75
CA LEU A 149 -6.20 7.63 -0.33
C LEU A 149 -5.31 7.92 -1.54
N VAL A 150 -4.39 8.86 -1.38
CA VAL A 150 -3.25 9.03 -2.28
C VAL A 150 -1.98 8.87 -1.48
N ILE A 151 -1.21 7.82 -1.76
CA ILE A 151 0.06 7.55 -1.08
C ILE A 151 1.23 8.01 -1.94
N ALA A 152 2.05 8.90 -1.40
CA ALA A 152 3.24 9.38 -2.08
C ALA A 152 4.33 8.29 -2.12
N THR A 153 4.95 8.09 -3.28
CA THR A 153 6.09 7.20 -3.46
C THR A 153 7.30 7.97 -3.99
N SER A 154 8.50 7.52 -3.61
CA SER A 154 9.77 8.04 -4.15
C SER A 154 9.93 7.54 -5.59
N GLY A 155 9.25 8.18 -6.54
CA GLY A 155 9.38 7.85 -7.95
C GLY A 155 10.85 7.88 -8.39
N THR A 156 11.25 6.92 -9.24
CA THR A 156 12.62 6.79 -9.78
C THR A 156 13.08 8.01 -10.58
N THR A 157 12.15 8.88 -10.98
CA THR A 157 12.38 10.11 -11.75
C THR A 157 12.60 11.35 -10.87
N GLY A 158 12.64 11.21 -9.54
CA GLY A 158 12.83 12.32 -8.59
C GLY A 158 11.59 13.18 -8.34
N LEU A 159 10.50 12.96 -9.09
CA LEU A 159 9.19 13.52 -8.78
C LEU A 159 8.37 12.50 -7.99
N PRO A 160 7.76 12.90 -6.86
CA PRO A 160 6.90 12.00 -6.11
C PRO A 160 5.69 11.61 -6.97
N LYS A 161 5.36 10.31 -6.98
CA LYS A 161 4.15 9.81 -7.63
C LYS A 161 3.10 9.53 -6.56
N GLY A 162 1.86 9.92 -6.83
CA GLY A 162 0.70 9.57 -6.00
C GLY A 162 0.09 8.26 -6.49
N VAL A 163 0.09 7.25 -5.63
CA VAL A 163 -0.67 6.01 -5.86
C VAL A 163 -2.06 6.21 -5.27
N VAL A 164 -3.07 6.11 -6.11
CA VAL A 164 -4.47 6.33 -5.74
C VAL A 164 -5.11 5.00 -5.35
N HIS A 165 -5.78 4.98 -4.20
CA HIS A 165 -6.58 3.87 -3.70
C HIS A 165 -8.01 4.31 -3.50
N THR A 166 -8.94 3.45 -3.89
CA THR A 166 -10.37 3.67 -3.66
C THR A 166 -10.78 3.03 -2.33
N HIS A 167 -11.94 3.41 -1.81
CA HIS A 167 -12.53 2.72 -0.66
C HIS A 167 -12.64 1.21 -0.89
N LYS A 168 -12.97 0.79 -2.13
CA LYS A 168 -13.07 -0.62 -2.49
C LYS A 168 -11.71 -1.33 -2.44
N SER A 169 -10.65 -0.76 -3.01
CA SER A 169 -9.33 -1.40 -3.01
C SER A 169 -8.75 -1.50 -1.60
N ILE A 170 -8.99 -0.48 -0.76
CA ILE A 170 -8.63 -0.50 0.66
C ILE A 170 -9.36 -1.62 1.38
N HIS A 171 -10.68 -1.69 1.24
CA HIS A 171 -11.51 -2.69 1.90
C HIS A 171 -11.07 -4.12 1.50
N ALA A 172 -10.82 -4.36 0.21
CA ALA A 172 -10.35 -5.65 -0.29
C ALA A 172 -9.01 -6.06 0.33
N SER A 173 -8.00 -5.19 0.28
CA SER A 173 -6.67 -5.45 0.87
C SER A 173 -6.75 -5.70 2.38
N VAL A 174 -7.45 -4.84 3.11
CA VAL A 174 -7.60 -4.93 4.56
C VAL A 174 -8.33 -6.22 4.97
N THR A 175 -9.36 -6.61 4.22
CA THR A 175 -10.11 -7.86 4.44
C THR A 175 -9.26 -9.08 4.15
N ALA A 176 -8.52 -9.12 3.03
CA ALA A 176 -7.67 -10.24 2.68
C ALA A 176 -6.55 -10.45 3.72
N ALA A 177 -5.89 -9.37 4.13
CA ALA A 177 -4.85 -9.39 5.14
C ALA A 177 -5.38 -9.77 6.54
N GLY A 178 -6.51 -9.20 6.95
CA GLY A 178 -7.10 -9.47 8.26
C GLY A 178 -7.64 -10.90 8.35
N SER A 179 -8.23 -11.43 7.28
CA SER A 179 -8.73 -12.81 7.24
C SER A 179 -7.59 -13.82 7.36
N ARG A 180 -6.46 -13.58 6.65
CA ARG A 180 -5.24 -14.39 6.79
C ARG A 180 -4.69 -14.40 8.22
N LEU A 181 -4.86 -13.31 8.95
CA LEU A 181 -4.42 -13.16 10.34
C LEU A 181 -5.49 -13.58 11.36
N SER A 182 -6.67 -14.00 10.91
CA SER A 182 -7.84 -14.27 11.75
C SER A 182 -8.18 -13.09 12.67
N CYS A 183 -8.07 -11.87 12.13
CA CYS A 183 -8.34 -10.65 12.88
C CYS A 183 -9.77 -10.60 13.40
N ASN A 184 -9.94 -10.11 14.63
CA ASN A 184 -11.25 -9.90 15.24
C ASN A 184 -11.19 -8.80 16.33
N SER A 185 -12.32 -8.55 16.98
CA SER A 185 -12.45 -7.48 17.98
C SER A 185 -11.70 -7.74 19.29
N ASN A 186 -11.23 -8.97 19.56
CA ASN A 186 -10.36 -9.27 20.71
C ASN A 186 -8.88 -8.97 20.44
N ASP A 187 -8.54 -8.56 19.22
CA ASP A 187 -7.17 -8.20 18.88
C ASP A 187 -6.84 -6.77 19.30
N HIS A 188 -5.56 -6.47 19.39
CA HIS A 188 -5.09 -5.12 19.62
C HIS A 188 -3.83 -4.85 18.81
N TRP A 189 -3.94 -3.89 17.91
CA TRP A 189 -2.89 -3.48 17.00
C TRP A 189 -1.98 -2.42 17.62
N PHE A 190 -0.67 -2.58 17.45
CA PHE A 190 0.33 -1.56 17.74
C PHE A 190 0.80 -0.91 16.43
N ALA A 191 0.41 0.35 16.21
CA ALA A 191 0.75 1.17 15.05
C ALA A 191 1.90 2.12 15.39
N CYS A 192 3.10 1.77 14.96
CA CYS A 192 4.34 2.50 15.29
C CYS A 192 5.16 2.92 14.06
N LEU A 193 4.78 2.46 12.87
CA LEU A 193 5.37 2.88 11.60
C LEU A 193 4.71 4.18 11.11
N PRO A 194 5.42 5.00 10.30
CA PRO A 194 4.84 6.23 9.79
C PRO A 194 3.59 5.97 8.93
N LEU A 195 2.52 6.71 9.20
CA LEU A 195 1.21 6.55 8.56
C LEU A 195 1.13 7.09 7.12
N ALA A 196 2.19 7.76 6.66
CA ALA A 196 2.34 8.19 5.27
C ALA A 196 2.67 7.04 4.31
N HIS A 197 3.01 5.85 4.84
CA HIS A 197 3.32 4.65 4.05
C HIS A 197 2.29 3.57 4.32
N VAL A 198 2.02 2.75 3.30
CA VAL A 198 0.99 1.68 3.38
C VAL A 198 1.24 0.70 4.51
N GLY A 199 2.51 0.43 4.86
CA GLY A 199 2.86 -0.47 5.95
C GLY A 199 2.37 0.01 7.33
N GLY A 200 2.48 1.31 7.62
CA GLY A 200 1.95 1.89 8.86
C GLY A 200 0.45 2.10 8.80
N LEU A 201 -0.05 2.68 7.71
CA LEU A 201 -1.46 3.01 7.56
C LEU A 201 -2.36 1.76 7.61
N SER A 202 -1.93 0.65 7.01
CA SER A 202 -2.72 -0.60 6.99
C SER A 202 -2.95 -1.20 8.39
N VAL A 203 -2.10 -0.88 9.38
CA VAL A 203 -2.33 -1.28 10.79
C VAL A 203 -3.59 -0.62 11.34
N LEU A 204 -3.67 0.71 11.19
CA LEU A 204 -4.82 1.51 11.61
C LEU A 204 -6.09 1.06 10.88
N LEU A 205 -6.00 0.82 9.57
CA LEU A 205 -7.16 0.41 8.76
C LEU A 205 -7.69 -0.97 9.14
N ARG A 206 -6.81 -1.93 9.44
CA ARG A 206 -7.24 -3.26 9.94
C ARG A 206 -7.87 -3.18 11.32
N ALA A 207 -7.27 -2.41 12.24
CA ALA A 207 -7.84 -2.24 13.57
C ALA A 207 -9.26 -1.69 13.49
N ARG A 208 -9.49 -0.68 12.63
CA ARG A 208 -10.82 -0.11 12.39
C ARG A 208 -11.79 -1.12 11.76
N GLN A 209 -11.39 -1.81 10.69
CA GLN A 209 -12.23 -2.79 9.98
C GLN A 209 -12.71 -3.91 10.89
N TYR A 210 -11.81 -4.44 11.74
CA TYR A 210 -12.09 -5.59 12.61
C TYR A 210 -12.51 -5.19 14.03
N GLN A 211 -12.71 -3.89 14.28
CA GLN A 211 -13.08 -3.34 15.59
C GLN A 211 -12.14 -3.79 16.71
N SER A 212 -10.87 -3.93 16.38
CA SER A 212 -9.79 -4.32 17.29
C SER A 212 -9.33 -3.10 18.11
N GLY A 213 -8.70 -3.35 19.27
CA GLY A 213 -7.94 -2.35 20.00
C GLY A 213 -6.81 -1.75 19.14
N LEU A 214 -6.42 -0.52 19.43
CA LEU A 214 -5.38 0.18 18.68
C LEU A 214 -4.57 1.09 19.60
N THR A 215 -3.25 0.91 19.61
CA THR A 215 -2.29 1.85 20.21
C THR A 215 -1.49 2.49 19.07
N ILE A 216 -1.57 3.81 18.95
CA ILE A 216 -0.86 4.58 17.92
C ILE A 216 0.27 5.37 18.59
N VAL A 217 1.48 5.23 18.08
CA VAL A 217 2.67 5.96 18.54
C VAL A 217 3.49 6.44 17.35
N ASP A 218 4.22 7.55 17.53
CA ASP A 218 5.14 8.08 16.54
C ASP A 218 6.55 7.51 16.77
N GLY A 219 6.84 6.38 16.14
CA GLY A 219 8.11 5.67 16.27
C GLY A 219 8.04 4.42 17.14
N VAL A 220 9.17 3.71 17.25
CA VAL A 220 9.24 2.44 17.98
C VAL A 220 10.59 2.28 18.69
N ASP A 221 10.52 1.86 19.94
CA ASP A 221 11.61 1.32 20.74
C ASP A 221 11.06 0.19 21.65
N GLN A 222 11.96 -0.46 22.38
CA GLN A 222 11.59 -1.58 23.24
C GLN A 222 10.60 -1.17 24.36
N SER A 223 10.75 0.04 24.93
CA SER A 223 9.88 0.51 26.00
C SER A 223 8.47 0.83 25.50
N LEU A 224 8.35 1.46 24.33
CA LEU A 224 7.05 1.70 23.68
C LEU A 224 6.34 0.39 23.34
N LEU A 225 7.10 -0.60 22.88
CA LEU A 225 6.60 -1.93 22.56
C LEU A 225 6.09 -2.66 23.82
N GLU A 226 6.85 -2.63 24.91
CA GLU A 226 6.45 -3.19 26.21
C GLU A 226 5.21 -2.51 26.78
N ASN A 227 5.13 -1.18 26.68
CA ASN A 227 3.94 -0.44 27.08
C ASN A 227 2.71 -0.84 26.25
N ALA A 228 2.87 -1.02 24.94
CA ALA A 228 1.79 -1.46 24.07
C ALA A 228 1.31 -2.88 24.47
N ILE A 229 2.23 -3.81 24.73
CA ILE A 229 1.90 -5.16 25.21
C ILE A 229 1.14 -5.09 26.53
N ASN A 230 1.58 -4.26 27.48
CA ASN A 230 0.90 -4.08 28.77
C ASN A 230 -0.53 -3.53 28.61
N THR A 231 -0.80 -2.79 27.53
CA THR A 231 -2.15 -2.33 27.16
C THR A 231 -2.95 -3.33 26.32
N GLY A 232 -2.41 -4.52 26.06
CA GLY A 232 -3.08 -5.61 25.36
C GLY A 232 -2.64 -5.83 23.91
N ALA A 233 -1.71 -5.04 23.38
CA ALA A 233 -1.27 -5.17 21.99
C ALA A 233 -0.68 -6.56 21.71
N ASN A 234 -1.22 -7.22 20.68
CA ASN A 234 -0.83 -8.58 20.29
C ASN A 234 -0.52 -8.71 18.79
N LEU A 235 -0.74 -7.65 18.01
CA LEU A 235 -0.42 -7.60 16.58
C LEU A 235 0.35 -6.31 16.23
N THR A 236 1.36 -6.41 15.35
CA THR A 236 2.04 -5.22 14.83
C THR A 236 2.58 -5.45 13.42
N SER A 237 3.11 -4.39 12.81
CA SER A 237 3.79 -4.44 11.52
C SER A 237 5.09 -3.67 11.64
N LEU A 238 6.20 -4.28 11.22
CA LEU A 238 7.54 -3.73 11.34
C LEU A 238 8.29 -3.85 10.00
N VAL A 239 9.27 -2.98 9.82
CA VAL A 239 10.31 -3.17 8.80
C VAL A 239 11.45 -4.00 9.40
N PRO A 240 12.21 -4.76 8.58
CA PRO A 240 13.33 -5.57 9.07
C PRO A 240 14.32 -4.86 9.99
N THR A 241 14.65 -3.61 9.70
CA THR A 241 15.59 -2.81 10.50
C THR A 241 15.07 -2.46 11.89
N ALA A 242 13.75 -2.37 12.07
CA ALA A 242 13.12 -2.18 13.38
C ALA A 242 13.06 -3.51 14.14
N LEU A 243 12.64 -4.59 13.47
CA LEU A 243 12.55 -5.93 14.03
C LEU A 243 13.86 -6.39 14.69
N GLN A 244 15.00 -6.11 14.06
CA GLN A 244 16.32 -6.50 14.57
C GLN A 244 16.69 -5.89 15.93
N LYS A 245 15.99 -4.85 16.37
CA LYS A 245 16.29 -4.11 17.60
C LYS A 245 15.27 -4.36 18.72
N LEU A 246 14.27 -5.20 18.48
CA LEU A 246 13.11 -5.36 19.34
C LEU A 246 12.93 -6.83 19.72
N ASP A 247 12.57 -7.08 20.98
CA ASP A 247 12.00 -8.37 21.38
C ASP A 247 10.50 -8.34 21.16
N VAL A 248 10.05 -9.09 20.16
CA VAL A 248 8.65 -9.16 19.76
C VAL A 248 7.97 -10.45 20.20
N SER A 249 8.61 -11.27 21.04
CA SER A 249 8.14 -12.61 21.41
C SER A 249 6.74 -12.65 22.03
N ASN A 250 6.31 -11.57 22.68
CA ASN A 250 4.98 -11.44 23.29
C ASN A 250 3.86 -11.07 22.31
N PHE A 251 4.18 -10.75 21.05
CA PHE A 251 3.16 -10.56 20.02
C PHE A 251 2.66 -11.91 19.52
N ARG A 252 1.36 -12.01 19.24
CA ARG A 252 0.79 -13.17 18.54
C ARG A 252 1.33 -13.26 17.11
N ALA A 253 1.41 -12.13 16.42
CA ALA A 253 1.96 -12.07 15.07
C ALA A 253 2.58 -10.70 14.77
N VAL A 254 3.69 -10.73 14.04
CA VAL A 254 4.43 -9.54 13.59
C VAL A 254 4.55 -9.61 12.08
N LEU A 255 3.86 -8.72 11.37
CA LEU A 255 4.07 -8.61 9.93
C LEU A 255 5.40 -7.93 9.65
N VAL A 256 6.21 -8.50 8.76
CA VAL A 256 7.53 -7.98 8.39
C VAL A 256 7.59 -7.82 6.87
N GLY A 257 7.83 -6.61 6.39
CA GLY A 257 7.89 -6.34 4.96
C GLY A 257 8.51 -5.01 4.59
N GLY A 258 8.46 -4.69 3.29
CA GLY A 258 8.93 -3.42 2.75
C GLY A 258 10.43 -3.33 2.46
N SER A 259 11.18 -4.42 2.61
CA SER A 259 12.60 -4.50 2.20
C SER A 259 13.05 -5.93 1.94
N SER A 260 14.35 -6.11 1.68
CA SER A 260 14.99 -7.41 1.45
C SER A 260 14.76 -8.44 2.55
N ILE A 261 14.95 -9.71 2.16
CA ILE A 261 14.80 -10.91 2.99
C ILE A 261 15.62 -10.81 4.28
N VAL A 262 15.04 -11.29 5.38
CA VAL A 262 15.66 -11.36 6.70
C VAL A 262 16.03 -12.82 6.99
N ASP A 263 17.32 -13.10 7.19
CA ASP A 263 17.81 -14.47 7.35
C ASP A 263 17.32 -15.18 8.63
N LYS A 264 17.02 -14.41 9.68
CA LYS A 264 16.53 -14.91 10.96
C LYS A 264 15.30 -14.14 11.41
N LEU A 265 14.16 -14.79 11.34
CA LEU A 265 12.89 -14.26 11.78
C LEU A 265 12.46 -14.92 13.10
N PRO A 266 11.91 -14.15 14.05
CA PRO A 266 11.20 -14.71 15.19
C PRO A 266 10.08 -15.65 14.76
N ALA A 267 9.72 -16.63 15.59
CA ALA A 267 8.72 -17.65 15.25
C ALA A 267 7.31 -17.07 14.97
N ASN A 268 7.02 -15.90 15.52
CA ASN A 268 5.77 -15.17 15.32
C ASN A 268 5.83 -14.11 14.21
N ALA A 269 6.95 -14.02 13.49
CA ALA A 269 7.07 -13.10 12.36
C ALA A 269 6.53 -13.73 11.08
N ILE A 270 5.72 -12.95 10.36
CA ILE A 270 5.10 -13.30 9.09
C ILE A 270 5.69 -12.39 8.03
N THR A 271 6.37 -12.98 7.06
CA THR A 271 6.92 -12.22 5.93
C THR A 271 5.80 -11.75 5.02
N THR A 272 5.91 -10.52 4.53
CA THR A 272 4.90 -9.93 3.66
C THR A 272 5.56 -9.39 2.40
N TYR A 273 4.97 -9.69 1.26
CA TYR A 273 5.28 -9.08 -0.03
C TYR A 273 4.09 -8.25 -0.48
N GLY A 274 4.37 -7.04 -0.95
CA GLY A 274 3.36 -6.06 -1.31
C GLY A 274 3.98 -4.76 -1.79
N LEU A 275 3.16 -3.95 -2.44
CA LEU A 275 3.54 -2.67 -3.03
C LEU A 275 2.64 -1.57 -2.49
N THR A 276 3.03 -0.32 -2.70
CA THR A 276 2.13 0.80 -2.44
C THR A 276 0.89 0.69 -3.34
N GLU A 277 1.08 0.27 -4.59
CA GLU A 277 0.07 0.06 -5.64
C GLU A 277 -0.97 -1.02 -5.29
N THR A 278 -0.65 -1.95 -4.38
CA THR A 278 -1.54 -3.03 -3.96
C THR A 278 -2.17 -2.80 -2.60
N MET A 279 -2.02 -1.58 -2.04
CA MET A 279 -2.40 -1.25 -0.67
C MET A 279 -1.76 -2.19 0.36
N GLY A 280 -0.45 -2.42 0.22
CA GLY A 280 0.30 -3.28 1.11
C GLY A 280 0.31 -4.74 0.65
N GLY A 281 0.24 -5.65 1.61
CA GLY A 281 0.53 -7.07 1.40
C GLY A 281 -0.41 -7.77 0.43
N ILE A 282 0.16 -8.55 -0.48
CA ILE A 282 -0.54 -9.45 -1.40
C ILE A 282 -0.19 -10.93 -1.19
N ALA A 283 0.92 -11.21 -0.49
CA ALA A 283 1.33 -12.55 -0.15
C ALA A 283 2.02 -12.56 1.21
N TYR A 284 1.61 -13.48 2.08
CA TYR A 284 2.19 -13.69 3.41
C TYR A 284 2.86 -15.07 3.45
N ASP A 285 4.11 -15.14 3.92
CA ASP A 285 4.93 -16.36 3.94
C ASP A 285 4.95 -17.10 2.60
N GLY A 286 5.15 -16.33 1.53
CA GLY A 286 5.21 -16.83 0.16
C GLY A 286 3.87 -17.29 -0.42
N LYS A 287 2.76 -17.15 0.32
CA LYS A 287 1.42 -17.55 -0.13
C LYS A 287 0.54 -16.34 -0.40
N ALA A 288 0.02 -16.24 -1.62
CA ALA A 288 -0.94 -15.20 -2.01
C ALA A 288 -2.10 -15.11 -1.00
N LEU A 289 -2.58 -13.90 -0.72
CA LEU A 289 -3.75 -13.65 0.09
C LEU A 289 -5.02 -14.09 -0.65
N ASP A 290 -6.10 -14.29 0.11
CA ASP A 290 -7.37 -14.73 -0.47
C ASP A 290 -7.90 -13.66 -1.42
N GLY A 291 -8.39 -14.09 -2.60
CA GLY A 291 -8.81 -13.17 -3.66
C GLY A 291 -7.66 -12.55 -4.47
N VAL A 292 -6.40 -12.89 -4.17
CA VAL A 292 -5.23 -12.47 -4.95
C VAL A 292 -4.68 -13.63 -5.76
N GLU A 293 -4.53 -13.40 -7.06
CA GLU A 293 -3.80 -14.27 -7.97
C GLU A 293 -2.43 -13.66 -8.28
N THR A 294 -1.41 -14.51 -8.30
CA THR A 294 -0.06 -14.14 -8.70
C THR A 294 0.43 -15.10 -9.76
N ARG A 295 1.19 -14.59 -10.73
CA ARG A 295 1.93 -15.43 -11.68
C ARG A 295 3.29 -14.81 -11.96
N ILE A 296 4.24 -15.65 -12.32
CA ILE A 296 5.51 -15.18 -12.88
C ILE A 296 5.36 -15.18 -14.40
N SER A 297 5.58 -14.04 -15.03
CA SER A 297 5.56 -13.90 -16.48
C SER A 297 6.75 -14.62 -17.11
N ASP A 298 6.72 -14.81 -18.43
CA ASP A 298 7.85 -15.36 -19.19
C ASP A 298 9.13 -14.49 -19.09
N THR A 299 8.97 -13.21 -18.71
CA THR A 299 10.07 -12.25 -18.47
C THR A 299 10.60 -12.28 -17.03
N GLY A 300 10.03 -13.13 -16.16
CA GLY A 300 10.41 -13.22 -14.75
C GLY A 300 9.78 -12.15 -13.86
N GLU A 301 8.78 -11.40 -14.34
CA GLU A 301 8.07 -10.38 -13.58
C GLU A 301 6.94 -11.01 -12.75
N ILE A 302 6.68 -10.45 -11.57
CA ILE A 302 5.53 -10.85 -10.75
C ILE A 302 4.30 -10.07 -11.23
N GLU A 303 3.35 -10.78 -11.83
CA GLU A 303 2.07 -10.22 -12.24
C GLU A 303 0.98 -10.56 -11.22
N ILE A 304 0.16 -9.56 -10.87
CA ILE A 304 -0.78 -9.62 -9.77
C ILE A 304 -2.17 -9.27 -10.29
N ARG A 305 -3.19 -10.02 -9.85
CA ARG A 305 -4.60 -9.73 -10.07
C ARG A 305 -5.37 -9.92 -8.77
N GLY A 306 -6.28 -9.02 -8.45
CA GLY A 306 -7.16 -9.11 -7.28
C GLY A 306 -8.47 -8.35 -7.51
N GLU A 307 -9.43 -8.55 -6.60
CA GLU A 307 -10.77 -7.93 -6.65
C GLU A 307 -10.84 -6.47 -6.18
#